data_AF-A0A7C4G3C2-F1
#
_entry.id   AF-A0A7C4G3C2-F1
#
_cell.length_a   1.000
_cell.length_b   1.000
_cell.length_c   1.000
_cell.angle_alpha   90.00
_cell.angle_beta   90.00
_cell.angle_gamma   90.00
#
_symmetry.space_group_name_H-M   'P 1'
#
loop_
_entity.id
_entity.type
_entity.pdbx_description
1 polymer ?
#
loop_
_entity_poly.entity_id
_entity_poly.type
_entity_poly.pdbx_seq_one_letter_code
_entity_poly.pdbx_strand_id
1 'polypeptide(L)'
;MRREEDLNERRVCIDRLRKAIEELRELQAKVHQCAERSRLVDALADARRAAEDLSQSLPVGLDPSDLVELTAVLNDYLERLYAPFQRTEGSLKIFLGNLRQLLNDLPLEPPQLRELRSEVERLEVWKRTQHFPAPAMWEMERDLPILGRKLQAMLEVLLAPSSDTVAGPQKRRQKPPVDPHIVDLKRLVREFYEDITRQGRRGDIHEQICMRLANHDRPPNVKWRSLSWPHALVRHSKAVRTWISKAIHQAR
;
A
#
# COMPACT_ATOMS: atom_id res chain seq x y z
N MET A 1 -21.55 30.42 1.76
CA MET A 1 -20.71 29.88 2.85
C MET A 1 -20.39 28.41 2.63
N ARG A 2 -21.08 27.39 3.18
CA ARG A 2 -20.64 25.98 3.03
C ARG A 2 -20.41 25.49 1.58
N ARG A 3 -21.32 25.84 0.64
CA ARG A 3 -21.16 25.48 -0.79
C ARG A 3 -20.00 26.20 -1.48
N GLU A 4 -19.65 27.41 -1.05
CA GLU A 4 -18.54 28.18 -1.65
C GLU A 4 -17.19 27.70 -1.09
N GLU A 5 -17.15 27.31 0.18
CA GLU A 5 -16.00 26.65 0.81
C GLU A 5 -15.71 25.30 0.14
N ASP A 6 -16.73 24.45 -0.06
CA ASP A 6 -16.61 23.16 -0.76
C ASP A 6 -16.11 23.34 -2.21
N LEU A 7 -16.59 24.35 -2.92
CA LEU A 7 -16.15 24.66 -4.29
C LEU A 7 -14.71 25.16 -4.34
N ASN A 8 -14.29 25.95 -3.35
CA ASN A 8 -12.92 26.44 -3.24
C ASN A 8 -11.95 25.31 -2.90
N GLU A 9 -12.30 24.43 -1.97
CA GLU A 9 -11.52 23.23 -1.62
C GLU A 9 -11.37 22.28 -2.81
N ARG A 10 -12.46 22.06 -3.56
CA ARG A 10 -12.44 21.25 -4.78
C ARG A 10 -11.52 21.85 -5.85
N ARG A 11 -11.55 23.18 -6.03
CA ARG A 11 -10.68 23.89 -6.97
C ARG A 11 -9.20 23.75 -6.59
N VAL A 12 -8.86 23.96 -5.31
CA VAL A 12 -7.50 23.79 -4.80
C VAL A 12 -7.01 22.34 -5.02
N CYS A 13 -7.86 21.34 -4.80
CA CYS A 13 -7.52 19.94 -5.06
C CYS A 13 -7.26 19.66 -6.55
N ILE A 14 -8.10 20.20 -7.44
CA ILE A 14 -7.94 20.07 -8.90
C ILE A 14 -6.59 20.65 -9.35
N ASP A 15 -6.24 21.85 -8.87
CA ASP A 15 -5.00 22.51 -9.26
C ASP A 15 -3.77 21.76 -8.74
N ARG A 16 -3.82 21.25 -7.51
CA ARG A 16 -2.76 20.38 -6.96
C ARG A 16 -2.61 19.08 -7.74
N LEU A 17 -3.71 18.45 -8.16
CA LEU A 17 -3.68 17.22 -8.94
C LEU A 17 -3.12 17.44 -10.35
N ARG A 18 -3.48 18.56 -11.00
CA ARG A 18 -2.87 18.97 -12.28
C ARG A 18 -1.36 19.15 -12.16
N LYS A 19 -0.91 19.84 -11.11
CA LYS A 19 0.52 20.02 -10.85
C LYS A 19 1.23 18.68 -10.66
N ALA A 20 0.64 17.76 -9.89
CA ALA A 20 1.21 16.42 -9.69
C ALA A 20 1.29 15.60 -10.99
N ILE A 21 0.30 15.74 -11.89
CA ILE A 21 0.34 15.08 -13.21
C ILE A 21 1.49 15.62 -14.05
N GLU A 22 1.76 16.92 -14.02
CA GLU A 22 2.85 17.53 -14.78
C GLU A 22 4.22 17.14 -14.21
N GLU A 23 4.40 17.23 -12.88
CA GLU A 23 5.62 16.77 -12.19
C GLU A 23 5.90 15.28 -12.48
N LEU A 24 4.85 14.45 -12.58
CA LEU A 24 4.98 13.04 -12.95
C LEU A 24 5.48 12.83 -14.38
N ARG A 25 5.05 13.65 -15.34
CA ARG A 25 5.53 13.56 -16.74
C ARG A 25 7.02 13.88 -16.83
N GLU A 26 7.48 14.93 -16.13
CA GLU A 26 8.90 15.26 -16.07
C GLU A 26 9.72 14.14 -15.43
N LEU A 27 9.20 13.51 -14.36
CA LEU A 27 9.86 12.39 -13.70
C LEU A 27 9.88 11.13 -14.56
N GLN A 28 8.82 10.85 -15.32
CA GLN A 28 8.78 9.73 -16.26
C GLN A 28 9.90 9.82 -17.30
N ALA A 29 10.14 11.01 -17.87
CA ALA A 29 11.22 11.21 -18.84
C ALA A 29 12.60 10.92 -18.22
N LYS A 30 12.84 11.40 -16.99
CA LYS A 30 14.08 11.13 -16.24
C LYS A 30 14.26 9.65 -15.91
N VAL A 31 13.18 8.98 -15.49
CA VAL A 31 13.21 7.55 -15.17
C VAL A 31 13.42 6.69 -16.41
N HIS A 32 12.83 7.03 -17.55
CA HIS A 32 13.02 6.31 -18.81
C HIS A 32 14.50 6.33 -19.25
N GLN A 33 15.16 7.50 -19.19
CA GLN A 33 16.60 7.61 -19.48
C GLN A 33 17.48 6.76 -18.54
N CYS A 34 16.96 6.45 -17.35
CA CYS A 34 17.63 5.68 -16.33
C CYS A 34 17.32 4.17 -16.41
N ALA A 35 16.21 3.77 -16.99
CA ALA A 35 15.68 2.42 -16.89
C ALA A 35 16.56 1.36 -17.58
N GLU A 36 17.10 1.66 -18.76
CA GLU A 36 18.00 0.76 -19.47
C GLU A 36 19.28 0.47 -18.66
N ARG A 37 19.85 1.52 -18.04
CA ARG A 37 21.04 1.41 -17.20
C ARG A 37 20.75 0.73 -15.86
N SER A 38 19.54 0.84 -15.34
CA SER A 38 19.11 0.15 -14.12
C SER A 38 19.16 -1.37 -14.24
N ARG A 39 18.87 -1.92 -15.43
CA ARG A 39 18.97 -3.37 -15.67
C ARG A 39 20.41 -3.86 -15.58
N LEU A 40 21.36 -3.04 -16.05
CA LEU A 40 22.80 -3.34 -15.95
C LEU A 40 23.28 -3.27 -14.49
N VAL A 41 22.79 -2.30 -13.71
CA VAL A 41 23.08 -2.24 -12.27
C VAL A 41 22.59 -3.48 -11.55
N ASP A 42 21.36 -3.94 -11.82
CA ASP A 42 20.82 -5.14 -11.19
C ASP A 42 21.66 -6.38 -11.53
N ALA A 43 22.02 -6.56 -12.81
CA ALA A 43 22.86 -7.67 -13.27
C ALA A 43 24.26 -7.66 -12.63
N LEU A 44 24.88 -6.49 -12.50
CA LEU A 44 26.18 -6.32 -11.85
C LEU A 44 26.10 -6.53 -10.33
N ALA A 45 25.00 -6.12 -9.69
CA ALA A 45 24.76 -6.36 -8.27
C ALA A 45 24.54 -7.85 -7.98
N ASP A 46 23.88 -8.59 -8.88
CA ASP A 46 23.75 -10.04 -8.82
C ASP A 46 25.11 -10.72 -9.02
N ALA A 47 25.90 -10.28 -10.00
CA ALA A 47 27.26 -10.80 -10.24
C ALA A 47 28.19 -10.58 -9.03
N ARG A 48 28.10 -9.40 -8.38
CA ARG A 48 28.82 -9.13 -7.12
C ARG A 48 28.41 -10.09 -6.02
N ARG A 49 27.10 -10.29 -5.80
CA ARG A 49 26.60 -11.24 -4.78
C ARG A 49 27.11 -12.65 -5.03
N ALA A 50 27.09 -13.09 -6.28
CA ALA A 50 27.64 -14.40 -6.65
C ALA A 50 29.15 -14.50 -6.37
N ALA A 51 29.93 -13.44 -6.63
CA ALA A 51 31.36 -13.42 -6.31
C ALA A 51 31.63 -13.43 -4.80
N GLU A 52 30.82 -12.73 -4.01
CA GLU A 52 30.88 -12.75 -2.53
C GLU A 52 30.55 -14.14 -1.99
N ASP A 53 29.48 -14.77 -2.46
CA ASP A 53 29.10 -16.13 -2.06
C ASP A 53 30.20 -17.15 -2.41
N LEU A 54 30.79 -17.02 -3.61
CA LEU A 54 31.93 -17.85 -4.02
C LEU A 54 33.13 -17.67 -3.09
N SER A 55 33.49 -16.43 -2.75
CA SER A 55 34.61 -16.13 -1.84
C SER A 55 34.44 -16.77 -0.46
N GLN A 56 33.20 -16.85 0.04
CA GLN A 56 32.87 -17.46 1.33
C GLN A 56 32.86 -18.99 1.29
N SER A 57 32.72 -19.58 0.10
CA SER A 57 32.62 -21.03 -0.13
C SER A 57 33.93 -21.68 -0.60
N LEU A 58 35.01 -20.91 -0.76
CA LEU A 58 36.29 -21.41 -1.27
C LEU A 58 36.90 -22.48 -0.33
N PRO A 59 37.38 -23.62 -0.88
CA PRO A 59 38.16 -24.61 -0.14
C PRO A 59 39.42 -24.01 0.50
N VAL A 60 39.81 -24.56 1.66
CA VAL A 60 41.02 -24.16 2.38
C VAL A 60 42.26 -24.32 1.48
N GLY A 61 42.96 -23.22 1.20
CA GLY A 61 44.20 -23.20 0.40
C GLY A 61 44.10 -22.46 -0.94
N LEU A 62 42.93 -21.99 -1.34
CA LEU A 62 42.77 -21.05 -2.47
C LEU A 62 42.77 -19.61 -1.95
N ASP A 63 43.53 -18.73 -2.61
CA ASP A 63 43.65 -17.32 -2.24
C ASP A 63 42.41 -16.54 -2.72
N PRO A 64 41.60 -15.96 -1.81
CA PRO A 64 40.41 -15.19 -2.19
C PRO A 64 40.74 -13.77 -2.70
N SER A 65 42.01 -13.35 -2.72
CA SER A 65 42.41 -11.98 -3.03
C SER A 65 41.86 -11.47 -4.37
N ASP A 66 41.88 -12.30 -5.43
CA ASP A 66 41.34 -11.93 -6.74
C ASP A 66 39.81 -11.69 -6.72
N LEU A 67 39.06 -12.44 -5.90
CA LEU A 67 37.61 -12.25 -5.75
C LEU A 67 37.30 -10.99 -4.92
N VAL A 68 38.12 -10.69 -3.92
CA VAL A 68 38.03 -9.45 -3.14
C VAL A 68 38.34 -8.23 -4.00
N GLU A 69 39.36 -8.29 -4.85
CA GLU A 69 39.67 -7.24 -5.82
C GLU A 69 38.56 -7.08 -6.86
N LEU A 70 38.03 -8.18 -7.41
CA LEU A 70 36.91 -8.16 -8.35
C LEU A 70 35.65 -7.53 -7.74
N THR A 71 35.30 -7.89 -6.50
CA THR A 71 34.14 -7.31 -5.79
C THR A 71 34.34 -5.82 -5.51
N ALA A 72 35.55 -5.38 -5.19
CA ALA A 72 35.87 -3.96 -5.04
C ALA A 72 35.71 -3.18 -6.36
N VAL A 73 36.20 -3.73 -7.48
CA VAL A 73 36.04 -3.13 -8.82
C VAL A 73 34.57 -3.08 -9.23
N LEU A 74 33.81 -4.14 -8.97
CA LEU A 74 32.36 -4.17 -9.24
C LEU A 74 31.62 -3.12 -8.40
N ASN A 75 32.01 -2.90 -7.15
CA ASN A 75 31.42 -1.86 -6.30
C ASN A 75 31.68 -0.44 -6.84
N ASP A 76 32.92 -0.11 -7.19
CA ASP A 76 33.24 1.22 -7.76
C ASP A 76 32.51 1.44 -9.10
N TYR A 77 32.41 0.40 -9.93
CA TYR A 77 31.66 0.47 -11.18
C TYR A 77 30.15 0.64 -10.96
N LEU A 78 29.58 -0.09 -9.99
CA LEU A 78 28.18 0.05 -9.57
C LEU A 78 27.90 1.46 -9.02
N GLU A 79 28.75 2.01 -8.16
CA GLU A 79 28.56 3.37 -7.62
C GLU A 79 28.58 4.42 -8.71
N ARG A 80 29.52 4.34 -9.66
CA ARG A 80 29.60 5.27 -10.79
C ARG A 80 28.40 5.16 -11.73
N LEU A 81 27.96 3.94 -12.02
CA LEU A 81 26.75 3.71 -12.80
C LEU A 81 25.50 4.19 -12.05
N TYR A 82 25.50 4.11 -10.71
CA TYR A 82 24.34 4.44 -9.89
C TYR A 82 24.20 5.93 -9.55
N ALA A 83 25.30 6.68 -9.51
CA ALA A 83 25.31 8.10 -9.13
C ALA A 83 24.26 8.97 -9.87
N PRO A 84 23.98 8.79 -11.17
CA PRO A 84 22.91 9.52 -11.87
C PRO A 84 21.50 9.20 -11.36
N PHE A 85 21.26 8.00 -10.82
CA PHE A 85 19.95 7.58 -10.32
C PHE A 85 19.60 8.22 -8.98
N GLN A 86 20.59 8.48 -8.11
CA GLN A 86 20.35 8.95 -6.74
C GLN A 86 19.49 10.23 -6.71
N ARG A 87 19.72 11.16 -7.64
CA ARG A 87 18.93 12.39 -7.75
C ARG A 87 17.50 12.13 -8.23
N THR A 88 17.34 11.26 -9.23
CA THR A 88 16.04 10.88 -9.78
C THR A 88 15.22 10.09 -8.75
N GLU A 89 15.87 9.19 -8.01
CA GLU A 89 15.30 8.43 -6.91
C GLU A 89 14.81 9.32 -5.77
N GLY A 90 15.66 10.26 -5.33
CA GLY A 90 15.28 11.25 -4.32
C GLY A 90 14.08 12.08 -4.77
N SER A 91 14.09 12.54 -6.02
CA SER A 91 12.99 13.32 -6.61
C SER A 91 11.70 12.51 -6.68
N LEU A 92 11.78 11.24 -7.09
CA LEU A 92 10.64 10.33 -7.16
C LEU A 92 10.07 10.05 -5.76
N LYS A 93 10.93 9.84 -4.76
CA LYS A 93 10.51 9.63 -3.37
C LYS A 93 9.77 10.84 -2.81
N ILE A 94 10.30 12.04 -3.02
CA ILE A 94 9.65 13.30 -2.62
C ILE A 94 8.30 13.43 -3.30
N PHE A 95 8.25 13.22 -4.61
CA PHE A 95 7.02 13.27 -5.39
C PHE A 95 5.96 12.29 -4.87
N LEU A 96 6.31 11.03 -4.65
CA LEU A 96 5.37 10.02 -4.16
C LEU A 96 4.90 10.29 -2.73
N GLY A 97 5.76 10.89 -1.89
CA GLY A 97 5.38 11.41 -0.57
C GLY A 97 4.35 12.53 -0.66
N ASN A 98 4.60 13.53 -1.49
CA ASN A 98 3.69 14.66 -1.73
C ASN A 98 2.36 14.18 -2.34
N LEU A 99 2.43 13.26 -3.29
CA LEU A 99 1.26 12.68 -3.92
C LEU A 99 0.42 11.89 -2.91
N ARG A 100 1.04 11.16 -1.98
CA ARG A 100 0.31 10.48 -0.89
C ARG A 100 -0.45 11.46 -0.03
N GLN A 101 0.17 12.58 0.35
CA GLN A 101 -0.51 13.61 1.12
C GLN A 101 -1.70 14.18 0.32
N LEU A 102 -1.48 14.51 -0.95
CA LEU A 102 -2.54 14.99 -1.83
C LEU A 102 -3.71 13.99 -1.93
N LEU A 103 -3.43 12.69 -2.09
CA LEU A 103 -4.48 11.67 -2.17
C LEU A 103 -5.22 11.47 -0.85
N ASN A 104 -4.59 11.75 0.30
CA ASN A 104 -5.23 11.75 1.61
C ASN A 104 -6.18 12.94 1.78
N ASP A 105 -5.81 14.10 1.23
CA ASP A 105 -6.59 15.33 1.30
C ASP A 105 -7.76 15.37 0.29
N LEU A 106 -7.81 14.43 -0.67
CA LEU A 106 -8.88 14.37 -1.67
C LEU A 106 -10.25 14.02 -1.03
N PRO A 107 -11.32 14.76 -1.36
CA PRO A 107 -12.68 14.38 -0.98
C PRO A 107 -13.10 13.09 -1.70
N LEU A 108 -13.19 11.99 -0.94
CA LEU A 108 -13.48 10.64 -1.45
C LEU A 108 -14.98 10.38 -1.73
N GLU A 109 -15.79 11.43 -1.85
CA GLU A 109 -17.25 11.34 -1.95
C GLU A 109 -17.74 10.62 -3.22
N PRO A 110 -17.09 10.77 -4.40
CA PRO A 110 -17.35 9.89 -5.54
C PRO A 110 -16.75 8.49 -5.29
N PRO A 111 -17.55 7.41 -5.38
CA PRO A 111 -17.03 6.04 -5.29
C PRO A 111 -15.95 5.75 -6.35
N GLN A 112 -16.00 6.40 -7.51
CA GLN A 112 -15.00 6.31 -8.56
C GLN A 112 -13.62 6.80 -8.09
N LEU A 113 -13.55 7.88 -7.29
CA LEU A 113 -12.28 8.36 -6.72
C LEU A 113 -11.70 7.37 -5.71
N ARG A 114 -12.55 6.69 -4.93
CA ARG A 114 -12.10 5.63 -4.00
C ARG A 114 -11.54 4.42 -4.75
N GLU A 115 -12.18 4.00 -5.83
CA GLU A 115 -11.70 2.90 -6.66
C GLU A 115 -10.35 3.25 -7.30
N LEU A 116 -10.24 4.42 -7.92
CA LEU A 116 -8.99 4.90 -8.53
C LEU A 116 -7.85 5.01 -7.51
N ARG A 117 -8.14 5.52 -6.31
CA ARG A 117 -7.16 5.57 -5.22
C ARG A 117 -6.70 4.17 -4.81
N SER A 118 -7.62 3.22 -4.66
CA SER A 118 -7.24 1.83 -4.33
C SER A 118 -6.38 1.18 -5.41
N GLU A 119 -6.62 1.51 -6.69
CA GLU A 119 -5.78 1.04 -7.79
C GLU A 119 -4.37 1.66 -7.76
N VAL A 120 -4.26 2.95 -7.44
CA VAL A 120 -2.95 3.60 -7.21
C VAL A 120 -2.19 2.93 -6.06
N GLU A 121 -2.87 2.65 -4.95
CA GLU A 121 -2.27 2.01 -3.77
C GLU A 121 -1.78 0.57 -4.02
N ARG A 122 -2.25 -0.08 -5.09
CA ARG A 122 -1.83 -1.44 -5.50
C ARG A 122 -0.58 -1.45 -6.37
N LEU A 123 -0.18 -0.31 -6.96
CA LEU A 123 1.01 -0.24 -7.80
C LEU A 123 2.26 -0.57 -6.98
N GLU A 124 3.25 -1.21 -7.61
CA GLU A 124 4.49 -1.59 -6.93
C GLU A 124 5.32 -0.35 -6.56
N VAL A 125 5.31 0.68 -7.43
CA VAL A 125 5.85 2.02 -7.12
C VAL A 125 5.28 2.59 -5.83
N TRP A 126 4.00 2.33 -5.53
CA TRP A 126 3.37 2.82 -4.31
C TRP A 126 3.75 2.01 -3.07
N LYS A 127 3.85 0.68 -3.20
CA LYS A 127 4.22 -0.21 -2.08
C LYS A 127 5.68 -0.03 -1.65
N ARG A 128 6.60 0.04 -2.62
CA ARG A 128 8.04 0.12 -2.34
C ARG A 128 8.48 1.47 -1.78
N THR A 129 7.67 2.52 -1.92
CA THR A 129 7.98 3.80 -1.27
C THR A 129 8.11 3.72 0.26
N GLN A 130 7.56 2.67 0.87
CA GLN A 130 7.56 2.45 2.32
C GLN A 130 8.77 1.63 2.82
N HIS A 131 9.45 0.91 1.92
CA HIS A 131 10.53 -0.01 2.24
C HIS A 131 11.63 0.12 1.18
N PHE A 132 12.55 1.05 1.37
CA PHE A 132 13.76 1.18 0.54
C PHE A 132 14.89 0.36 1.18
N PRO A 133 15.71 -0.32 0.35
CA PRO A 133 16.66 0.37 -0.51
C PRO A 133 16.28 0.34 -1.99
N ALA A 134 16.74 1.36 -2.72
CA ALA A 134 16.75 1.57 -4.19
C ALA A 134 15.59 0.94 -5.00
N PRO A 135 14.61 1.72 -5.49
CA PRO A 135 13.64 1.22 -6.43
C PRO A 135 14.38 0.96 -7.73
N ALA A 136 14.32 -0.28 -8.19
CA ALA A 136 14.66 -0.63 -9.56
C ALA A 136 13.98 0.36 -10.52
N MET A 137 14.76 1.24 -11.17
CA MET A 137 14.21 2.32 -12.00
C MET A 137 13.40 1.76 -13.17
N TRP A 138 13.71 0.55 -13.63
CA TRP A 138 12.93 -0.16 -14.65
C TRP A 138 11.53 -0.57 -14.18
N GLU A 139 11.33 -0.86 -12.90
CA GLU A 139 9.99 -1.10 -12.35
C GLU A 139 9.21 0.20 -12.25
N MET A 140 9.89 1.30 -11.90
CA MET A 140 9.30 2.63 -11.86
C MET A 140 8.88 3.07 -13.26
N GLU A 141 9.72 2.83 -14.28
CA GLU A 141 9.40 3.09 -15.68
C GLU A 141 8.10 2.42 -16.12
N ARG A 142 7.86 1.18 -15.66
CA ARG A 142 6.63 0.44 -15.95
C ARG A 142 5.40 1.03 -15.26
N ASP A 143 5.50 1.37 -13.98
CA ASP A 143 4.35 1.73 -13.16
C ASP A 143 3.98 3.23 -13.26
N LEU A 144 4.94 4.13 -13.51
CA LEU A 144 4.69 5.57 -13.58
C LEU A 144 3.67 5.96 -14.68
N PRO A 145 3.68 5.40 -15.90
CA PRO A 145 2.65 5.65 -16.90
C PRO A 145 1.25 5.21 -16.45
N ILE A 146 1.16 4.14 -15.66
CA ILE A 146 -0.10 3.66 -15.09
C ILE A 146 -0.59 4.67 -14.05
N LEU A 147 0.30 5.10 -13.15
CA LEU A 147 0.00 6.14 -12.17
C LEU A 147 -0.54 7.41 -12.84
N GLY A 148 0.12 7.89 -13.89
CA GLY A 148 -0.31 9.10 -14.61
C GLY A 148 -1.71 8.98 -15.20
N ARG A 149 -2.04 7.84 -15.82
CA ARG A 149 -3.40 7.57 -16.31
C ARG A 149 -4.44 7.57 -15.20
N LYS A 150 -4.12 7.04 -14.02
CA LYS A 150 -5.05 7.02 -12.87
C LYS A 150 -5.26 8.42 -12.29
N LEU A 151 -4.20 9.21 -12.14
CA LEU A 151 -4.33 10.60 -11.69
C LEU A 151 -5.15 11.44 -12.68
N GLN A 152 -4.95 11.24 -13.98
CA GLN A 152 -5.75 11.88 -15.02
C GLN A 152 -7.23 11.51 -14.91
N ALA A 153 -7.55 10.23 -14.71
CA ALA A 153 -8.93 9.78 -14.50
C ALA A 153 -9.55 10.39 -13.22
N MET A 154 -8.77 10.55 -12.15
CA MET A 154 -9.24 11.23 -10.93
C MET A 154 -9.55 12.70 -11.20
N LEU A 155 -8.71 13.37 -12.00
CA LEU A 155 -8.93 14.76 -12.40
C LEU A 155 -10.21 14.91 -13.24
N GLU A 156 -10.48 14.00 -14.17
CA GLU A 156 -11.71 13.99 -14.97
C GLU A 156 -12.97 13.84 -14.11
N VAL A 157 -12.94 12.95 -13.10
CA VAL A 157 -14.05 12.79 -12.15
C VAL A 157 -14.28 14.08 -11.35
N LEU A 158 -13.22 14.76 -10.94
CA LEU A 158 -13.31 16.03 -10.22
C LEU A 158 -13.77 17.20 -11.10
N LEU A 159 -13.48 17.18 -12.40
CA LEU A 159 -13.88 18.21 -13.37
C LEU A 159 -15.29 17.99 -13.93
N ALA A 160 -15.81 16.76 -13.85
CA ALA A 160 -17.16 16.47 -14.28
C ALA A 160 -18.13 17.42 -13.54
N PRO A 161 -19.00 18.15 -14.28
CA PRO A 161 -20.02 18.97 -13.64
C PRO A 161 -20.80 18.05 -12.71
N SER A 162 -21.04 18.51 -11.48
CA SER A 162 -21.99 17.88 -10.57
C SER A 162 -23.35 17.98 -11.24
N SER A 163 -23.60 17.09 -12.19
CA SER A 163 -24.90 16.93 -12.80
C SER A 163 -25.81 16.54 -11.66
N ASP A 164 -26.81 17.38 -11.40
CA ASP A 164 -28.07 16.98 -10.77
C ASP A 164 -28.77 15.92 -11.66
N THR A 165 -28.09 14.82 -11.92
CA THR A 165 -28.64 13.56 -12.39
C THR A 165 -28.86 12.75 -11.13
N VAL A 166 -30.08 12.77 -10.62
CA VAL A 166 -31.07 11.72 -10.92
C VAL A 166 -30.45 10.37 -10.64
N ALA A 167 -31.05 9.65 -9.70
CA ALA A 167 -30.86 8.24 -9.46
C ALA A 167 -31.04 7.42 -10.76
N GLY A 168 -30.07 7.50 -11.67
CA GLY A 168 -29.84 6.51 -12.70
C GLY A 168 -29.44 5.24 -11.97
N PRO A 169 -29.93 4.07 -12.41
CA PRO A 169 -29.84 2.86 -11.63
C PRO A 169 -28.37 2.61 -11.35
N GLN A 170 -28.00 2.79 -10.08
CA GLN A 170 -26.78 2.22 -9.56
C GLN A 170 -26.85 0.76 -10.00
N LYS A 171 -26.00 0.34 -10.94
CA LYS A 171 -25.40 -0.98 -10.84
C LYS A 171 -24.56 -0.92 -9.57
N ARG A 172 -25.28 -0.96 -8.43
CA ARG A 172 -24.76 -1.50 -7.19
C ARG A 172 -24.17 -2.81 -7.68
N ARG A 173 -22.83 -2.88 -7.75
CA ARG A 173 -22.20 -4.11 -7.29
C ARG A 173 -22.87 -4.32 -5.95
N GLN A 174 -23.86 -5.21 -5.94
CA GLN A 174 -24.51 -5.60 -4.72
C GLN A 174 -23.34 -5.94 -3.83
N LYS A 175 -23.11 -5.15 -2.77
CA LYS A 175 -22.38 -5.67 -1.63
C LYS A 175 -23.02 -7.04 -1.44
N PRO A 176 -22.27 -8.14 -1.51
CA PRO A 176 -22.85 -9.44 -1.23
C PRO A 176 -23.69 -9.23 0.04
N PRO A 177 -24.98 -9.62 0.01
CA PRO A 177 -25.91 -9.31 1.09
C PRO A 177 -25.16 -9.50 2.40
N VAL A 178 -25.07 -8.44 3.21
CA VAL A 178 -24.32 -8.50 4.47
C VAL A 178 -24.94 -9.66 5.21
N ASP A 179 -24.19 -10.76 5.28
CA ASP A 179 -24.69 -12.01 5.81
C ASP A 179 -25.27 -11.68 7.19
N PRO A 180 -26.59 -11.87 7.43
CA PRO A 180 -27.24 -11.50 8.68
C PRO A 180 -26.47 -12.06 9.87
N HIS A 181 -25.88 -13.25 9.67
CA HIS A 181 -25.03 -13.92 10.62
C HIS A 181 -23.79 -13.11 11.05
N ILE A 182 -23.15 -12.38 10.13
CA ILE A 182 -21.98 -11.53 10.44
C ILE A 182 -22.39 -10.30 11.25
N VAL A 183 -23.59 -9.76 10.98
CA VAL A 183 -24.13 -8.62 11.74
C VAL A 183 -24.38 -9.03 13.18
N ASP A 184 -24.99 -10.20 13.38
CA ASP A 184 -25.26 -10.78 14.70
C ASP A 184 -23.97 -11.07 15.46
N LEU A 185 -22.97 -11.64 14.79
CA LEU A 185 -21.67 -11.89 15.39
C LEU A 185 -20.95 -10.60 15.81
N LYS A 186 -21.00 -9.54 14.99
CA LYS A 186 -20.43 -8.22 15.35
C LYS A 186 -21.21 -7.54 16.48
N ARG A 187 -22.50 -7.81 16.60
CA ARG A 187 -23.34 -7.33 17.72
C ARG A 187 -22.90 -8.01 19.02
N LEU A 188 -22.76 -9.34 19.00
CA LEU A 188 -22.32 -10.14 20.13
C LEU A 188 -20.92 -9.74 20.62
N VAL A 189 -19.98 -9.48 19.70
CA VAL A 189 -18.64 -8.99 20.02
C VAL A 189 -18.69 -7.65 20.76
N ARG A 190 -19.59 -6.74 20.35
CA ARG A 190 -19.79 -5.43 20.99
C ARG A 190 -20.42 -5.57 22.37
N GLU A 191 -21.43 -6.40 22.50
CA GLU A 191 -22.05 -6.72 23.80
C GLU A 191 -21.02 -7.27 24.79
N PHE A 192 -20.17 -8.21 24.36
CA PHE A 192 -19.10 -8.73 25.20
C PHE A 192 -18.04 -7.69 25.55
N TYR A 193 -17.67 -6.83 24.60
CA TYR A 193 -16.74 -5.74 24.87
C TYR A 193 -17.29 -4.75 25.90
N GLU A 194 -18.55 -4.33 25.77
CA GLU A 194 -19.23 -3.44 26.72
C GLU A 194 -19.32 -4.07 28.11
N ASP A 195 -19.69 -5.36 28.19
CA ASP A 195 -19.75 -6.09 29.45
C ASP A 195 -18.40 -6.24 30.15
N ILE A 196 -17.35 -6.60 29.40
CA ILE A 196 -15.98 -6.74 29.94
C ILE A 196 -15.49 -5.38 30.47
N THR A 197 -15.74 -4.31 29.71
CA THR A 197 -15.36 -2.95 30.09
C THR A 197 -16.13 -2.50 31.33
N ARG A 198 -17.44 -2.79 31.42
CA ARG A 198 -18.30 -2.46 32.57
C ARG A 198 -17.91 -3.21 33.84
N GLN A 199 -17.45 -4.47 33.71
CA GLN A 199 -17.03 -5.30 34.84
C GLN A 199 -15.61 -4.97 35.35
N GLY A 200 -14.85 -4.10 34.67
CA GLY A 200 -13.53 -3.67 35.12
C GLY A 200 -12.50 -4.80 35.25
N ARG A 201 -12.71 -5.93 34.54
CA ARG A 201 -11.80 -7.08 34.62
C ARG A 201 -10.45 -6.74 34.00
N ARG A 202 -9.37 -6.99 34.75
CA ARG A 202 -7.99 -6.85 34.26
C ARG A 202 -7.63 -8.04 33.36
N GLY A 203 -7.03 -7.79 32.19
CA GLY A 203 -6.57 -8.83 31.25
C GLY A 203 -6.67 -8.40 29.78
N ASP A 204 -6.22 -9.26 28.85
CA ASP A 204 -6.37 -9.00 27.41
C ASP A 204 -7.84 -9.08 27.00
N ILE A 205 -8.40 -7.95 26.58
CA ILE A 205 -9.79 -7.82 26.14
C ILE A 205 -10.07 -8.76 24.95
N HIS A 206 -9.11 -8.95 24.05
CA HIS A 206 -9.28 -9.80 22.87
C HIS A 206 -9.33 -11.28 23.24
N GLU A 207 -8.51 -11.69 24.21
CA GLU A 207 -8.55 -13.03 24.78
C GLU A 207 -9.88 -13.30 25.48
N GLN A 208 -10.34 -12.36 26.31
CA GLN A 208 -11.63 -12.48 27.01
C GLN A 208 -12.81 -12.56 26.05
N ILE A 209 -12.81 -11.75 24.99
CA ILE A 209 -13.82 -11.82 23.92
C ILE A 209 -13.74 -13.16 23.20
N CYS A 210 -12.54 -13.65 22.84
CA CYS A 210 -12.38 -14.94 22.17
C CYS A 210 -12.84 -16.11 23.05
N MET A 211 -12.56 -16.07 24.36
CA MET A 211 -13.01 -17.08 25.31
C MET A 211 -14.54 -17.10 25.44
N ARG A 212 -15.20 -15.95 25.45
CA ARG A 212 -16.67 -15.85 25.46
C ARG A 212 -17.30 -16.26 24.13
N LEU A 213 -16.65 -15.93 23.01
CA LEU A 213 -17.11 -16.38 21.69
C LEU A 213 -16.93 -17.89 21.49
N ALA A 214 -15.97 -18.54 22.16
CA ALA A 214 -15.77 -19.98 22.15
C ALA A 214 -15.92 -20.63 20.76
N ASN A 215 -17.07 -21.28 20.51
CA ASN A 215 -17.40 -21.97 19.26
C ASN A 215 -18.45 -21.27 18.39
N HIS A 216 -18.82 -20.02 18.70
CA HIS A 216 -19.67 -19.19 17.83
C HIS A 216 -19.09 -19.07 16.43
N ASP A 217 -19.95 -19.08 15.43
CA ASP A 217 -19.58 -19.06 14.02
C ASP A 217 -18.58 -17.96 13.64
N ARG A 218 -17.76 -18.26 12.63
CA ARG A 218 -16.65 -17.40 12.17
C ARG A 218 -17.05 -16.71 10.88
N PRO A 219 -16.44 -15.56 10.58
CA PRO A 219 -16.66 -14.90 9.29
C PRO A 219 -16.36 -15.87 8.13
N PRO A 220 -17.21 -15.97 7.10
CA PRO A 220 -17.17 -17.07 6.13
C PRO A 220 -15.88 -17.11 5.30
N ASN A 221 -15.22 -15.96 5.11
CA ASN A 221 -14.06 -15.79 4.23
C ASN A 221 -12.71 -15.73 4.96
N VAL A 222 -12.64 -16.19 6.22
CA VAL A 222 -11.38 -16.19 6.98
C VAL A 222 -10.71 -17.56 6.97
N LYS A 223 -9.38 -17.57 6.82
CA LYS A 223 -8.57 -18.80 6.80
C LYS A 223 -8.64 -19.61 8.10
N TRP A 224 -9.06 -18.98 9.19
CA TRP A 224 -9.17 -19.57 10.53
C TRP A 224 -10.60 -19.98 10.91
N ARG A 225 -11.51 -20.06 9.93
CA ARG A 225 -12.92 -20.43 10.16
C ARG A 225 -13.09 -21.78 10.87
N SER A 226 -12.21 -22.74 10.60
CA SER A 226 -12.24 -24.09 11.16
C SER A 226 -11.75 -24.19 12.61
N LEU A 227 -11.16 -23.13 13.17
CA LEU A 227 -10.60 -23.11 14.53
C LEU A 227 -11.56 -22.41 15.50
N SER A 228 -11.66 -22.86 16.75
CA SER A 228 -12.38 -22.11 17.81
C SER A 228 -11.78 -20.72 18.03
N TRP A 229 -12.56 -19.76 18.52
CA TRP A 229 -12.08 -18.39 18.72
C TRP A 229 -10.80 -18.32 19.56
N PRO A 230 -10.67 -19.06 20.68
CA PRO A 230 -9.41 -19.14 21.42
C PRO A 230 -8.25 -19.71 20.58
N HIS A 231 -8.47 -20.81 19.86
CA HIS A 231 -7.42 -21.42 19.04
C HIS A 231 -7.04 -20.55 17.82
N ALA A 232 -8.02 -19.85 17.24
CA ALA A 232 -7.81 -18.90 16.16
C ALA A 232 -6.99 -17.70 16.65
N LEU A 233 -7.23 -17.21 17.86
CA LEU A 233 -6.43 -16.14 18.47
C LEU A 233 -4.97 -16.57 18.67
N VAL A 234 -4.72 -17.81 19.10
CA VAL A 234 -3.35 -18.32 19.25
C VAL A 234 -2.66 -18.44 17.89
N ARG A 235 -3.30 -19.07 16.91
CA ARG A 235 -2.68 -19.44 15.62
C ARG A 235 -2.67 -18.31 14.59
N HIS A 236 -3.59 -17.35 14.71
CA HIS A 236 -3.80 -16.24 13.79
C HIS A 236 -3.99 -14.90 14.53
N SER A 237 -3.25 -14.67 15.61
CA SER A 237 -3.39 -13.53 16.54
C SER A 237 -3.63 -12.19 15.86
N LYS A 238 -2.75 -11.78 14.94
CA LYS A 238 -2.87 -10.49 14.23
C LYS A 238 -4.20 -10.36 13.47
N ALA A 239 -4.61 -11.41 12.76
CA ALA A 239 -5.82 -11.38 11.94
C ALA A 239 -7.09 -11.36 12.80
N VAL A 240 -7.11 -12.16 13.87
CA VAL A 240 -8.25 -12.23 14.80
C VAL A 240 -8.41 -10.94 15.59
N ARG A 241 -7.32 -10.41 16.16
CA ARG A 241 -7.33 -9.12 16.87
C ARG A 241 -7.82 -7.98 15.98
N THR A 242 -7.28 -7.88 14.75
CA THR A 242 -7.73 -6.88 13.76
C THR A 242 -9.22 -7.00 13.46
N TRP A 243 -9.73 -8.23 13.34
CA TRP A 243 -11.15 -8.45 13.07
C TRP A 243 -12.03 -8.04 14.26
N ILE A 244 -11.64 -8.40 15.48
CA ILE A 244 -12.36 -8.02 16.71
C ILE A 244 -12.36 -6.50 16.90
N SER A 245 -11.22 -5.83 16.74
CA SER A 245 -11.16 -4.36 16.81
C SER A 245 -12.07 -3.70 15.77
N LYS A 246 -12.13 -4.25 14.55
CA LYS A 246 -13.07 -3.78 13.52
C LYS A 246 -14.53 -4.05 13.91
N ALA A 247 -14.84 -5.20 14.49
CA ALA A 247 -16.19 -5.51 14.95
C ALA A 247 -16.67 -4.57 16.06
N ILE A 248 -15.76 -4.14 16.95
CA ILE A 248 -16.03 -3.17 18.01
C ILE A 248 -16.25 -1.76 17.45
N HIS A 249 -15.34 -1.27 16.61
CA HIS A 249 -15.27 0.15 16.22
C HIS A 249 -15.92 0.51 14.88
N GLN A 250 -16.29 -0.47 14.04
CA GLN A 250 -16.95 -0.17 12.77
C GLN A 250 -18.40 0.27 13.01
N ALA A 251 -18.69 1.53 12.67
CA ALA A 251 -20.01 2.15 12.79
C ALA A 251 -21.10 1.33 12.05
N ARG A 252 -22.32 1.37 12.61
CA ARG A 252 -23.51 0.65 12.10
C ARG A 252 -23.80 1.00 10.64
#